data_AF-A0A962BFT1-F1
#
_entry.id   AF-A0A962BFT1-F1
#
_cell.length_a   1.000
_cell.length_b   1.000
_cell.length_c   1.000
_cell.angle_alpha   90.00
_cell.angle_beta   90.00
_cell.angle_gamma   90.00
#
_symmetry.space_group_name_H-M   'P 1'
#
loop_
_entity.id
_entity.type
_entity.pdbx_description
1 polymer ?
#
loop_
_entity_poly.entity_id
_entity_poly.type
_entity_poly.pdbx_seq_one_letter_code
_entity_poly.pdbx_strand_id
1 'polypeptide(L)'
;MNFSNFTRPPSGWFDALFVPVALLVAFGSSLFLRGTGSVLFVPALTGVFAASAFLLFKNLRTGAGLPGNVGSVFLFLFWLYLGVSLSWSTVPFMSTLFFLILGSLPLLFFSLVGAPKIVLRYTAIGIGGGLGVLALWALVQFFFFYDSYGPRIHHPLMNPNNLAALFNMGLFVALGLYAAAPNKKTSLL
;
A
#
# COMPACT_ATOMS: atom_id res chain seq x y z
N MET A 1 31.23 -16.93 -14.71
CA MET A 1 30.27 -16.12 -15.49
C MET A 1 30.43 -14.68 -15.06
N ASN A 2 30.90 -13.81 -15.97
CA ASN A 2 31.16 -12.40 -15.72
C ASN A 2 29.86 -11.60 -15.87
N PHE A 3 29.30 -11.12 -14.76
CA PHE A 3 28.07 -10.32 -14.69
C PHE A 3 28.33 -8.81 -14.88
N SER A 4 29.47 -8.42 -15.45
CA SER A 4 29.94 -7.03 -15.48
C SER A 4 29.27 -6.11 -16.51
N ASN A 5 28.37 -6.62 -17.36
CA ASN A 5 27.73 -5.83 -18.42
C ASN A 5 26.19 -5.76 -18.32
N PHE A 6 25.63 -5.63 -17.11
CA PHE A 6 24.28 -5.07 -16.97
C PHE A 6 24.37 -3.54 -17.11
N THR A 7 24.39 -3.09 -18.37
CA THR A 7 24.10 -1.70 -18.74
C THR A 7 22.77 -1.33 -18.10
N ARG A 8 22.82 -0.49 -17.05
CA ARG A 8 21.65 0.04 -16.37
C ARG A 8 20.77 0.76 -17.39
N PRO A 9 19.52 0.36 -17.66
CA PRO A 9 18.59 1.28 -18.29
C PRO A 9 18.36 2.44 -17.30
N PRO A 10 18.63 3.70 -17.70
CA PRO A 10 18.29 4.86 -16.92
C PRO A 10 16.80 5.16 -17.11
N SER A 11 15.92 4.57 -16.30
CA SER A 11 14.51 5.00 -16.27
C SER A 11 13.80 4.64 -14.97
N GLY A 12 14.37 5.07 -13.83
CA GLY A 12 13.69 5.00 -12.53
C GLY A 12 12.33 5.72 -12.48
N TRP A 13 12.01 6.51 -13.50
CA TRP A 13 10.74 7.21 -13.67
C TRP A 13 9.55 6.29 -13.88
N PHE A 14 9.71 5.18 -14.63
CA PHE A 14 8.59 4.27 -14.85
C PHE A 14 8.20 3.56 -13.54
N ASP A 15 9.17 3.12 -12.73
CA ASP A 15 8.88 2.51 -11.43
C ASP A 15 8.30 3.53 -10.45
N ALA A 16 8.86 4.74 -10.47
CA ALA A 16 8.42 5.88 -9.67
C ALA A 16 7.00 6.34 -10.03
N LEU A 17 6.46 5.92 -11.17
CA LEU A 17 5.09 6.16 -11.56
C LEU A 17 4.20 4.92 -11.32
N PHE A 18 4.62 3.76 -11.82
CA PHE A 18 3.82 2.54 -11.81
C PHE A 18 3.47 2.09 -10.38
N VAL A 19 4.46 2.00 -9.49
CA VAL A 19 4.24 1.49 -8.13
C VAL A 19 3.32 2.41 -7.33
N PRO A 20 3.55 3.74 -7.26
CA PRO A 20 2.61 4.63 -6.59
C PRO A 20 1.21 4.61 -7.18
N VAL A 21 1.07 4.56 -8.52
CA VAL A 21 -0.25 4.52 -9.17
C VAL A 21 -0.97 3.22 -8.84
N ALA A 22 -0.31 2.07 -8.90
CA ALA A 22 -0.91 0.78 -8.53
C ALA A 22 -1.37 0.76 -7.07
N LEU A 23 -0.58 1.34 -6.17
CA LEU A 23 -0.94 1.45 -4.75
C LEU A 23 -2.03 2.50 -4.49
N LEU A 24 -2.09 3.58 -5.27
CA LEU A 24 -3.18 4.56 -5.20
C LEU A 24 -4.49 3.98 -5.71
N VAL A 25 -4.47 3.17 -6.77
CA VAL A 25 -5.64 2.42 -7.24
C VAL A 25 -6.08 1.43 -6.16
N ALA A 26 -5.12 0.74 -5.53
CA ALA A 26 -5.42 -0.19 -4.46
C ALA A 26 -6.07 0.51 -3.25
N PHE A 27 -5.48 1.64 -2.84
CA PHE A 27 -5.97 2.50 -1.77
C PHE A 27 -7.36 3.05 -2.10
N GLY A 28 -7.53 3.70 -3.25
CA GLY A 28 -8.82 4.27 -3.66
C GLY A 28 -9.93 3.23 -3.74
N SER A 29 -9.63 2.03 -4.25
CA SER A 29 -10.60 0.94 -4.32
C SER A 29 -10.95 0.39 -2.93
N SER A 30 -9.98 0.34 -2.01
CA SER A 30 -10.20 -0.20 -0.66
C SER A 30 -11.10 0.69 0.20
N LEU A 31 -11.09 2.00 -0.02
CA LEU A 31 -11.94 2.98 0.68
C LEU A 31 -13.44 2.68 0.56
N PHE A 32 -13.87 2.17 -0.58
CA PHE A 32 -15.28 1.93 -0.89
C PHE A 32 -15.68 0.45 -0.80
N LEU A 33 -14.84 -0.38 -0.19
CA LEU A 33 -15.17 -1.78 0.05
C LEU A 33 -16.39 -1.90 0.96
N ARG A 34 -17.39 -2.65 0.48
CA ARG A 34 -18.55 -3.08 1.27
C ARG A 34 -18.37 -4.49 1.84
N GLY A 35 -17.42 -5.25 1.31
CA GLY A 35 -17.14 -6.65 1.65
C GLY A 35 -16.31 -7.34 0.57
N THR A 36 -15.95 -8.60 0.79
CA THR A 36 -15.10 -9.39 -0.13
C THR A 36 -15.77 -9.70 -1.48
N GLY A 37 -17.09 -9.69 -1.54
CA GLY A 37 -17.86 -9.80 -2.79
C GLY A 37 -17.98 -8.49 -3.57
N SER A 38 -17.38 -7.39 -3.11
CA SER A 38 -17.42 -6.11 -3.83
C SER A 38 -16.58 -6.17 -5.10
N VAL A 39 -17.09 -5.60 -6.20
CA VAL A 39 -16.33 -5.46 -7.45
C VAL A 39 -15.01 -4.71 -7.25
N LEU A 40 -14.97 -3.80 -6.27
CA LEU A 40 -13.77 -3.02 -5.94
C LEU A 40 -12.71 -3.82 -5.16
N PHE A 41 -13.03 -5.03 -4.71
CA PHE A 41 -12.08 -5.90 -4.04
C PHE A 41 -10.98 -6.38 -4.99
N VAL A 42 -11.34 -6.72 -6.24
CA VAL A 42 -10.38 -7.16 -7.25
C VAL A 42 -9.33 -6.09 -7.56
N PRO A 43 -9.68 -4.85 -7.96
CA PRO A 43 -8.67 -3.82 -8.21
C PRO A 43 -7.86 -3.45 -6.97
N ALA A 44 -8.45 -3.53 -5.77
CA ALA A 44 -7.72 -3.34 -4.51
C ALA A 44 -6.59 -4.36 -4.35
N LEU A 45 -6.92 -5.65 -4.50
CA LEU A 45 -5.97 -6.74 -4.35
C LEU A 45 -4.96 -6.78 -5.49
N THR A 46 -5.42 -6.66 -6.73
CA THR A 46 -4.58 -6.65 -7.92
C THR A 46 -3.55 -5.51 -7.88
N GLY A 47 -3.92 -4.32 -7.41
CA GLY A 47 -2.97 -3.21 -7.27
C GLY A 47 -1.82 -3.52 -6.31
N VAL A 48 -2.12 -4.12 -5.14
CA VAL A 48 -1.09 -4.53 -4.16
C VAL A 48 -0.19 -5.62 -4.74
N PHE A 49 -0.78 -6.64 -5.37
CA PHE A 49 -0.02 -7.74 -5.97
C PHE A 49 0.82 -7.28 -7.16
N ALA A 50 0.29 -6.43 -8.03
CA ALA A 50 1.01 -5.89 -9.18
C ALA A 50 2.21 -5.05 -8.73
N ALA A 51 2.04 -4.16 -7.74
CA ALA A 51 3.13 -3.38 -7.17
C ALA A 51 4.21 -4.29 -6.56
N SER A 52 3.79 -5.28 -5.76
CA SER A 52 4.72 -6.20 -5.08
C SER A 52 5.47 -7.07 -6.07
N ALA A 53 4.78 -7.65 -7.06
CA ALA A 53 5.36 -8.46 -8.12
C ALA A 53 6.37 -7.66 -8.92
N PHE A 54 5.99 -6.45 -9.37
CA PHE A 54 6.86 -5.59 -10.16
C PHE A 54 8.16 -5.27 -9.44
N LEU A 55 8.09 -4.89 -8.16
CA LEU A 55 9.27 -4.62 -7.34
C LEU A 55 10.11 -5.86 -7.11
N LEU A 56 9.50 -7.01 -6.81
CA LEU A 56 10.22 -8.26 -6.60
C LEU A 56 10.96 -8.72 -7.86
N PHE A 57 10.28 -8.79 -9.01
CA PHE A 57 10.91 -9.16 -10.28
C PHE A 57 12.04 -8.21 -10.65
N LYS A 58 11.87 -6.91 -10.39
CA LYS A 58 12.92 -5.94 -10.63
C LYS A 58 14.11 -6.16 -9.72
N ASN A 59 13.88 -6.30 -8.40
CA ASN A 59 14.94 -6.52 -7.42
C ASN A 59 15.71 -7.81 -7.68
N LEU A 60 15.03 -8.88 -8.13
CA LEU A 60 15.65 -10.12 -8.58
C LEU A 60 16.58 -9.92 -9.78
N ARG A 61 16.17 -9.12 -10.77
CA ARG A 61 16.99 -8.83 -11.96
C ARG A 61 18.18 -7.92 -11.66
N THR A 62 18.02 -6.97 -10.75
CA THR A 62 19.06 -5.98 -10.44
C THR A 62 19.97 -6.39 -9.27
N GLY A 63 19.66 -7.52 -8.60
CA GLY A 63 20.38 -7.96 -7.39
C GLY A 63 20.28 -6.97 -6.22
N ALA A 64 19.27 -6.09 -6.23
CA ALA A 64 19.16 -4.99 -5.29
C ALA A 64 18.44 -5.45 -4.02
N GLY A 65 19.22 -5.64 -2.94
CA GLY A 65 18.72 -5.65 -1.55
C GLY A 65 17.87 -6.83 -1.09
N LEU A 66 17.41 -7.68 -1.99
CA LEU A 66 16.79 -8.96 -1.66
C LEU A 66 17.75 -10.08 -2.04
N PRO A 67 17.94 -11.13 -1.21
CA PRO A 67 18.69 -12.28 -1.63
C PRO A 67 18.01 -12.78 -2.90
N GLY A 68 18.70 -12.70 -4.05
CA GLY A 68 18.26 -13.19 -5.36
C GLY A 68 18.17 -14.72 -5.38
N ASN A 69 17.69 -15.31 -4.30
CA ASN A 69 17.59 -16.73 -4.05
C ASN A 69 16.22 -17.20 -4.50
N VAL A 70 16.18 -18.45 -4.95
CA VAL A 70 14.97 -19.21 -5.29
C VAL A 70 13.89 -19.06 -4.20
N GLY A 71 14.29 -18.87 -2.94
CA GLY A 71 13.38 -18.62 -1.82
C GLY A 71 12.45 -17.41 -1.99
N SER A 72 12.91 -16.28 -2.55
CA SER A 72 12.06 -15.10 -2.74
C SER A 72 11.01 -15.31 -3.84
N VAL A 73 11.36 -16.04 -4.90
CA VAL A 73 10.43 -16.45 -5.96
C VAL A 73 9.43 -17.46 -5.42
N PHE A 74 9.90 -18.46 -4.68
CA PHE A 74 9.06 -19.47 -4.05
C PHE A 74 8.07 -18.83 -3.07
N LEU A 75 8.53 -17.88 -2.24
CA LEU A 75 7.64 -17.08 -1.42
C LEU A 75 6.62 -16.37 -2.29
N PHE A 76 7.00 -15.56 -3.27
CA PHE A 76 6.01 -14.88 -4.11
C PHE A 76 4.98 -15.83 -4.77
N LEU A 77 5.40 -17.00 -5.23
CA LEU A 77 4.51 -18.03 -5.77
C LEU A 77 3.60 -18.66 -4.72
N PHE A 78 4.11 -18.95 -3.53
CA PHE A 78 3.32 -19.43 -2.39
C PHE A 78 2.23 -18.42 -2.02
N TRP A 79 2.60 -17.15 -2.03
CA TRP A 79 1.72 -16.01 -1.79
C TRP A 79 0.63 -15.86 -2.86
N LEU A 80 0.98 -16.03 -4.13
CA LEU A 80 0.03 -16.08 -5.23
C LEU A 80 -0.91 -17.29 -5.09
N TYR A 81 -0.35 -18.46 -4.77
CA TYR A 81 -1.13 -19.68 -4.52
C TYR A 81 -2.15 -19.48 -3.39
N LEU A 82 -1.75 -18.86 -2.27
CA LEU A 82 -2.69 -18.49 -1.20
C LEU A 82 -3.78 -17.54 -1.68
N GLY A 83 -3.43 -16.59 -2.54
CA GLY A 83 -4.38 -15.66 -3.16
C GLY A 83 -5.41 -16.36 -4.06
N VAL A 84 -4.99 -17.37 -4.84
CA VAL A 84 -5.93 -18.20 -5.62
C VAL A 84 -6.72 -19.13 -4.68
N SER A 85 -6.09 -19.70 -3.66
CA SER A 85 -6.75 -20.56 -2.67
C SER A 85 -7.95 -19.88 -1.99
N LEU A 86 -7.89 -18.55 -1.81
CA LEU A 86 -9.03 -17.78 -1.32
C LEU A 86 -10.31 -17.94 -2.12
N SER A 87 -10.24 -18.15 -3.44
CA SER A 87 -11.45 -18.34 -4.26
C SER A 87 -12.19 -19.63 -3.94
N TRP A 88 -11.54 -20.59 -3.28
CA TRP A 88 -12.14 -21.83 -2.80
C TRP A 88 -12.44 -21.83 -1.30
N SER A 89 -12.27 -20.70 -0.60
CA SER A 89 -12.56 -20.64 0.83
C SER A 89 -14.07 -20.73 1.10
N THR A 90 -14.46 -21.59 2.03
CA THR A 90 -15.82 -21.67 2.57
C THR A 90 -16.14 -20.53 3.55
N VAL A 91 -15.12 -19.79 4.02
CA VAL A 91 -15.25 -18.65 4.93
C VAL A 91 -14.54 -17.42 4.34
N PRO A 92 -15.07 -16.85 3.24
CA PRO A 92 -14.33 -15.91 2.39
C PRO A 92 -13.93 -14.62 3.12
N PHE A 93 -14.77 -14.12 4.04
CA PHE A 93 -14.47 -12.89 4.78
C PHE A 93 -13.24 -13.04 5.69
N MET A 94 -13.25 -14.03 6.59
CA MET A 94 -12.15 -14.25 7.52
C MET A 94 -10.87 -14.65 6.80
N SER A 95 -10.95 -15.55 5.83
CA SER A 95 -9.77 -15.97 5.06
C SER A 95 -9.14 -14.78 4.33
N THR A 96 -9.96 -13.90 3.74
CA THR A 96 -9.47 -12.69 3.09
C THR A 96 -8.80 -11.75 4.08
N LEU A 97 -9.39 -11.53 5.25
CA LEU A 97 -8.82 -10.66 6.27
C LEU A 97 -7.45 -11.16 6.73
N PHE A 98 -7.32 -12.46 7.02
CA PHE A 98 -6.02 -13.06 7.37
C PHE A 98 -5.03 -12.99 6.22
N PHE A 99 -5.47 -13.25 4.99
CA PHE A 99 -4.64 -13.09 3.80
C PHE A 99 -4.28 -11.64 3.47
N LEU A 100 -5.00 -10.64 3.97
CA LEU A 100 -4.56 -9.26 3.83
C LEU A 100 -3.50 -8.92 4.88
N ILE A 101 -3.77 -9.25 6.14
CA ILE A 101 -2.96 -8.85 7.31
C ILE A 101 -1.68 -9.67 7.47
N LEU A 102 -1.80 -10.98 7.62
CA LEU A 102 -0.66 -11.89 7.69
C LEU A 102 -0.07 -12.13 6.31
N GLY A 103 -0.79 -11.59 5.34
CA GLY A 103 -0.61 -11.83 3.97
C GLY A 103 -0.08 -10.60 3.20
N SER A 104 -0.90 -10.08 2.31
CA SER A 104 -0.50 -9.12 1.29
C SER A 104 0.33 -7.93 1.82
N LEU A 105 0.11 -7.51 3.07
CA LEU A 105 0.86 -6.44 3.73
C LEU A 105 2.34 -6.80 3.97
N PRO A 106 2.69 -7.92 4.65
CA PRO A 106 4.06 -8.41 4.70
C PRO A 106 4.75 -8.52 3.33
N LEU A 107 4.05 -9.02 2.31
CA LEU A 107 4.60 -9.12 0.95
C LEU A 107 4.93 -7.74 0.37
N LEU A 108 3.99 -6.80 0.48
CA LEU A 108 4.17 -5.42 0.03
C LEU A 108 5.33 -4.76 0.78
N PHE A 109 5.39 -4.90 2.11
CA PHE A 109 6.49 -4.39 2.93
C PHE A 109 7.83 -4.95 2.47
N PHE A 110 7.94 -6.28 2.34
CA PHE A 110 9.14 -6.95 1.87
C PHE A 110 9.58 -6.46 0.48
N SER A 111 8.63 -6.26 -0.43
CA SER A 111 8.92 -5.73 -1.78
C SER A 111 9.40 -4.27 -1.76
N LEU A 112 8.88 -3.45 -0.85
CA LEU A 112 9.22 -2.03 -0.70
C LEU A 112 10.57 -1.81 0.00
N VAL A 113 11.02 -2.71 0.88
CA VAL A 113 12.33 -2.60 1.55
C VAL A 113 13.48 -2.55 0.55
N GLY A 114 13.39 -3.30 -0.56
CA GLY A 114 14.38 -3.27 -1.63
C GLY A 114 14.18 -2.16 -2.67
N ALA A 115 13.10 -1.37 -2.56
CA ALA A 115 12.73 -0.41 -3.60
C ALA A 115 13.64 0.83 -3.64
N PRO A 116 13.85 1.43 -4.84
CA PRO A 116 14.57 2.69 -4.95
C PRO A 116 13.92 3.80 -4.11
N LYS A 117 14.74 4.67 -3.49
CA LYS A 117 14.27 5.79 -2.66
C LYS A 117 13.24 6.68 -3.37
N ILE A 118 13.38 6.85 -4.69
CA ILE A 118 12.46 7.66 -5.50
C ILE A 118 11.04 7.05 -5.53
N VAL A 119 10.94 5.72 -5.62
CA VAL A 119 9.65 5.00 -5.58
C VAL A 119 9.01 5.19 -4.21
N LEU A 120 9.77 4.96 -3.14
CA LEU A 120 9.30 5.16 -1.76
C LEU A 120 8.79 6.59 -1.53
N ARG A 121 9.51 7.60 -2.04
CA ARG A 121 9.12 9.00 -1.92
C ARG A 121 7.78 9.28 -2.60
N TYR A 122 7.59 8.87 -3.85
CA TYR A 122 6.33 9.11 -4.56
C TYR A 122 5.17 8.31 -3.99
N THR A 123 5.40 7.06 -3.54
CA THR A 123 4.39 6.27 -2.83
C THR A 123 3.96 6.97 -1.55
N ALA A 124 4.91 7.46 -0.75
CA ALA A 124 4.63 8.17 0.49
C ALA A 124 3.87 9.48 0.23
N ILE A 125 4.26 10.26 -0.79
CA ILE A 125 3.54 11.49 -1.18
C ILE A 125 2.13 11.16 -1.66
N GLY A 126 1.95 10.12 -2.48
CA GLY A 126 0.64 9.74 -3.00
C GLY A 126 -0.31 9.28 -1.90
N ILE A 127 0.09 8.28 -1.12
CA ILE A 127 -0.74 7.74 -0.03
C ILE A 127 -0.94 8.77 1.08
N GLY A 128 0.12 9.47 1.50
CA GLY A 128 0.04 10.52 2.50
C GLY A 128 -0.81 11.70 2.06
N GLY A 129 -0.69 12.12 0.79
CA GLY A 129 -1.53 13.15 0.20
C GLY A 129 -3.01 12.75 0.15
N GLY A 130 -3.31 11.52 -0.29
CA GLY A 130 -4.66 10.98 -0.29
C GLY A 130 -5.29 10.94 1.12
N LEU A 131 -4.52 10.47 2.10
CA LEU A 131 -4.92 10.49 3.51
C LEU A 131 -5.17 11.91 4.03
N GLY A 132 -4.28 12.86 3.71
CA GLY A 132 -4.41 14.26 4.10
C GLY A 132 -5.66 14.92 3.52
N VAL A 133 -5.95 14.70 2.22
CA VAL A 133 -7.17 15.21 1.56
C VAL A 133 -8.43 14.66 2.24
N LEU A 134 -8.47 13.37 2.52
CA LEU A 134 -9.62 12.75 3.19
C LEU A 134 -9.78 13.22 4.64
N ALA A 135 -8.67 13.46 5.35
CA ALA A 135 -8.70 14.02 6.70
C ALA A 135 -9.25 15.46 6.71
N LEU A 136 -8.81 16.30 5.77
CA LEU A 136 -9.36 17.65 5.57
C LEU A 136 -10.85 17.59 5.23
N TRP A 137 -11.25 16.67 4.35
CA TRP A 137 -12.65 16.48 4.00
C TRP A 137 -13.50 16.10 5.22
N ALA A 138 -13.01 15.21 6.08
CA ALA A 138 -13.73 14.85 7.30
C ALA A 138 -13.88 16.02 8.29
N LEU A 139 -12.91 16.94 8.36
CA LEU A 139 -13.06 18.18 9.14
C LEU A 139 -14.16 19.07 8.55
N VAL A 140 -14.20 19.24 7.22
CA VAL A 140 -15.29 19.98 6.55
C VAL A 140 -16.64 19.37 6.92
N GLN A 141 -16.74 18.05 6.94
CA GLN A 141 -17.99 17.41 7.30
C GLN A 141 -18.40 17.62 8.74
N PHE A 142 -17.42 17.56 9.65
CA PHE A 142 -17.67 17.81 11.06
C PHE A 142 -18.16 19.24 11.31
N PHE A 143 -17.58 20.24 10.65
CA PHE A 143 -17.94 21.64 10.89
C PHE A 143 -19.17 22.12 10.10
N PHE A 144 -19.40 21.61 8.89
CA PHE A 144 -20.43 22.15 7.98
C PHE A 144 -21.60 21.19 7.71
N PHE A 145 -21.42 19.90 7.94
CA PHE A 145 -22.40 18.88 7.56
C PHE A 145 -22.93 18.06 8.74
N TYR A 146 -22.56 18.43 9.97
CA TYR A 146 -23.03 17.77 11.19
C TYR A 146 -24.55 17.80 11.31
N ASP A 147 -25.18 18.94 11.04
CA ASP A 147 -26.65 19.08 11.13
C ASP A 147 -27.38 18.26 10.05
N SER A 148 -26.73 18.00 8.92
CA SER A 148 -27.33 17.29 7.78
C SER A 148 -27.15 15.77 7.84
N TYR A 149 -26.04 15.27 8.38
CA TYR A 149 -25.71 13.84 8.40
C TYR A 149 -25.60 13.25 9.81
N GLY A 150 -25.77 14.07 10.84
CA GLY A 150 -25.67 13.68 12.24
C GLY A 150 -24.25 13.23 12.64
N PRO A 151 -24.10 12.55 13.79
CA PRO A 151 -22.80 12.17 14.34
C PRO A 151 -22.11 11.04 13.55
N ARG A 152 -22.80 10.37 12.62
CA ARG A 152 -22.27 9.27 11.82
C ARG A 152 -21.81 9.76 10.45
N ILE A 153 -20.87 10.67 10.46
CA ILE A 153 -20.26 11.22 9.25
C ILE A 153 -19.48 10.10 8.54
N HIS A 154 -19.76 9.91 7.26
CA HIS A 154 -19.20 8.82 6.48
C HIS A 154 -18.80 9.25 5.05
N HIS A 155 -19.43 10.26 4.48
CA HIS A 155 -19.18 10.67 3.08
C HIS A 155 -17.69 11.04 2.83
N PRO A 156 -17.12 10.82 1.63
CA PRO A 156 -17.69 10.07 0.51
C PRO A 156 -17.75 8.56 0.77
N LEU A 157 -17.19 8.07 1.88
CA LEU A 157 -17.19 6.66 2.21
C LEU A 157 -18.60 6.18 2.55
N MET A 158 -18.88 4.93 2.17
CA MET A 158 -20.21 4.34 2.35
C MET A 158 -20.42 3.78 3.77
N ASN A 159 -19.37 3.77 4.60
CA ASN A 159 -19.38 3.19 5.93
C ASN A 159 -18.53 4.04 6.88
N PRO A 160 -19.05 4.49 8.04
CA PRO A 160 -18.27 5.22 9.04
C PRO A 160 -17.08 4.40 9.58
N ASN A 161 -17.15 3.07 9.57
CA ASN A 161 -16.03 2.21 9.96
C ASN A 161 -14.84 2.35 9.00
N ASN A 162 -15.09 2.60 7.71
CA ASN A 162 -14.02 2.84 6.73
C ASN A 162 -13.32 4.16 7.02
N LEU A 163 -14.05 5.17 7.51
CA LEU A 163 -13.49 6.45 7.92
C LEU A 163 -12.63 6.32 9.18
N ALA A 164 -13.09 5.56 10.18
CA ALA A 164 -12.30 5.26 11.37
C ALA A 164 -11.03 4.48 11.05
N ALA A 165 -11.13 3.46 10.18
CA ALA A 165 -9.97 2.71 9.70
C ALA A 165 -8.97 3.62 8.96
N LEU A 166 -9.47 4.53 8.13
CA LEU A 166 -8.66 5.51 7.42
C LEU A 166 -7.86 6.40 8.36
N PHE A 167 -8.50 6.94 9.41
CA PHE A 167 -7.82 7.78 10.39
C PHE A 167 -6.78 7.00 11.20
N ASN A 168 -7.07 5.76 11.58
CA ASN A 168 -6.11 4.89 12.24
C ASN A 168 -4.87 4.66 11.35
N MET A 169 -5.06 4.42 10.05
CA MET A 169 -3.94 4.30 9.10
C MET A 169 -3.19 5.62 8.92
N GLY A 170 -3.91 6.74 8.83
CA GLY A 170 -3.35 8.08 8.74
C GLY A 170 -2.48 8.46 9.94
N LEU A 171 -2.86 8.04 11.15
CA LEU A 171 -2.09 8.25 12.37
C LEU A 171 -0.70 7.62 12.26
N PHE A 172 -0.59 6.36 11.80
CA PHE A 172 0.71 5.71 11.65
C PHE A 172 1.60 6.38 10.60
N VAL A 173 1.02 6.87 9.50
CA VAL A 173 1.76 7.64 8.49
C VAL A 173 2.25 8.96 9.09
N ALA A 174 1.40 9.69 9.83
CA ALA A 174 1.76 10.93 10.49
C ALA A 174 2.87 10.72 11.53
N LEU A 175 2.79 9.65 12.34
CA LEU A 175 3.83 9.27 13.30
C LEU A 175 5.14 8.92 12.59
N GLY A 176 5.08 8.19 11.49
CA GLY A 176 6.26 7.87 10.67
C GLY A 176 6.92 9.12 10.09
N LEU A 177 6.13 10.07 9.57
CA LEU A 177 6.62 11.36 9.09
C LEU A 177 7.21 12.22 10.21
N TYR A 178 6.57 12.23 11.38
CA TYR A 178 7.08 12.92 12.56
C TYR A 178 8.43 12.34 13.02
N ALA A 179 8.56 11.01 13.08
CA ALA A 179 9.80 10.34 13.44
C ALA A 179 10.91 10.52 12.39
N ALA A 180 10.56 10.62 11.10
CA ALA A 180 11.49 10.86 10.01
C ALA A 180 11.86 12.34 9.83
N ALA A 181 11.18 13.26 10.53
CA ALA A 181 11.47 14.67 10.45
C ALA A 181 12.89 14.94 10.98
N PRO A 182 13.74 15.70 10.25
CA PRO A 182 15.07 16.02 10.72
C PRO A 182 15.00 16.76 12.05
N ASN A 183 15.55 16.13 13.09
CA ASN A 183 15.58 16.68 14.43
C ASN A 183 16.58 17.86 14.45
N LYS A 184 16.09 19.09 14.25
CA LYS A 184 16.94 20.30 14.27
C LYS A 184 17.63 20.55 15.62
N LYS A 185 17.29 19.80 16.67
CA LYS A 185 17.79 20.00 18.04
C LYS A 185 19.12 19.31 18.38
N THR A 186 19.69 18.48 17.50
CA THR A 186 20.94 17.73 17.79
C THR A 186 22.21 18.36 17.20
N SER A 187 22.20 19.65 16.84
CA SER A 187 23.39 20.36 16.31
C SER A 187 23.93 21.48 17.21
N LEU A 188 23.51 21.49 18.49
CA LEU A 188 23.97 22.46 19.50
C LEU A 188 24.68 21.80 20.70
N LEU A 189 25.17 20.57 20.52
CA LEU A 189 26.14 19.91 21.41
C LEU A 189 27.29 19.39 20.55
#